data_AF-A0A2H1H7S2-F1
#
_entry.id   AF-A0A2H1H7S2-F1
#
_cell.length_a   1.000
_cell.length_b   1.000
_cell.length_c   1.000
_cell.angle_alpha   90.00
_cell.angle_beta   90.00
_cell.angle_gamma   90.00
#
_symmetry.space_group_name_H-M   'P 1'
#
loop_
_entity.id
_entity.type
_entity.pdbx_description
1 polymer ?
#
loop_
_entity_poly.entity_id
_entity_poly.type
_entity_poly.pdbx_seq_one_letter_code
_entity_poly.pdbx_strand_id
1 'polypeptide(L)'
;MQPSTFFQSLFAFTLLFPLALCGDGETAYVQVINNTPHSISGVGVVHKYSNVYKEEHVYDILQPGQWSSPFEVTYNTGWLTTGRDWWLVLGHNDNDPIGKNSMSQFYTDPENFQDIINWLESAAPTLIGAALTAAEILQPELAAVTAVAGVAAEALCTAMLNDAATAGYKQHILTDEDKGKVLQIWINNDGTVNFISPSGRSDTEYETRQVGLGL
;
A
#
# COMPACT_ATOMS: atom_id res chain seq x y z
N MET A 1 62.99 5.38 -40.18
CA MET A 1 61.82 6.12 -39.69
C MET A 1 60.64 5.17 -39.62
N GLN A 2 59.98 5.21 -38.47
CA GLN A 2 58.76 4.59 -37.94
C GLN A 2 57.89 3.56 -38.72
N PRO A 3 57.21 2.66 -37.97
CA PRO A 3 56.34 1.60 -38.48
C PRO A 3 54.88 2.07 -38.62
N SER A 4 54.06 1.35 -39.38
CA SER A 4 52.59 1.43 -39.25
C SER A 4 51.96 0.04 -39.37
N THR A 5 51.71 -0.55 -38.22
CA THR A 5 50.68 -1.57 -37.99
C THR A 5 49.31 -0.90 -38.07
N PHE A 6 48.34 -1.50 -38.78
CA PHE A 6 46.93 -1.20 -38.55
C PHE A 6 46.16 -2.51 -38.51
N PHE A 7 46.04 -3.04 -37.29
CA PHE A 7 45.05 -4.04 -36.91
C PHE A 7 43.66 -3.41 -37.10
N GLN A 8 42.82 -3.97 -37.96
CA GLN A 8 41.39 -3.65 -37.98
C GLN A 8 40.77 -4.20 -36.68
N SER A 9 40.43 -3.27 -35.79
CA SER A 9 39.69 -3.56 -34.57
C SER A 9 38.22 -3.84 -34.91
N LEU A 10 37.79 -5.06 -34.59
CA LEU A 10 36.41 -5.51 -34.61
C LEU A 10 35.66 -4.84 -33.44
N PHE A 11 35.00 -3.71 -33.68
CA PHE A 11 34.00 -3.20 -32.74
C PHE A 11 32.65 -3.86 -33.04
N ALA A 12 32.46 -5.06 -32.49
CA ALA A 12 31.13 -5.60 -32.28
C ALA A 12 30.46 -4.76 -31.18
N PHE A 13 29.63 -3.80 -31.59
CA PHE A 13 28.73 -3.10 -30.69
C PHE A 13 27.61 -4.08 -30.32
N THR A 14 27.88 -4.99 -29.39
CA THR A 14 26.82 -5.79 -28.77
C THR A 14 25.96 -4.82 -27.98
N LEU A 15 24.78 -4.53 -28.55
CA LEU A 15 23.61 -4.03 -27.84
C LEU A 15 23.40 -4.90 -26.61
N LEU A 16 23.97 -4.48 -25.48
CA LEU A 16 23.55 -4.89 -24.16
C LEU A 16 22.15 -4.32 -23.97
N PHE A 17 21.15 -5.02 -24.52
CA PHE A 17 19.84 -5.02 -23.89
C PHE A 17 20.09 -5.44 -22.44
N PRO A 18 19.69 -4.63 -21.44
CA PRO A 18 19.63 -5.15 -20.09
C PRO A 18 18.56 -6.25 -20.13
N LEU A 19 19.02 -7.50 -20.20
CA LEU A 19 18.30 -8.62 -19.63
C LEU A 19 17.98 -8.17 -18.21
N ALA A 20 16.70 -7.86 -17.96
CA ALA A 20 16.17 -7.82 -16.62
C ALA A 20 16.60 -9.15 -16.00
N LEU A 21 17.58 -9.10 -15.10
CA LEU A 21 17.94 -10.24 -14.27
C LEU A 21 16.66 -10.57 -13.52
N CYS A 22 15.98 -11.61 -14.00
CA CYS A 22 14.93 -12.30 -13.29
C CYS A 22 15.62 -13.08 -12.15
N GLY A 23 16.22 -12.34 -11.21
CA GLY A 23 16.51 -12.87 -9.89
C GLY A 23 15.19 -12.94 -9.12
N ASP A 24 15.03 -13.96 -8.30
CA ASP A 24 13.93 -13.99 -7.34
C ASP A 24 14.03 -12.73 -6.48
N GLY A 25 12.92 -12.00 -6.34
CA GLY A 25 12.88 -10.73 -5.60
C GLY A 25 13.32 -10.91 -4.15
N GLU A 26 13.77 -9.82 -3.54
CA GLU A 26 14.08 -9.76 -2.12
C GLU A 26 12.79 -9.58 -1.31
N THR A 27 12.77 -10.09 -0.07
CA THR A 27 11.60 -9.97 0.79
C THR A 27 11.88 -9.17 2.06
N ALA A 28 10.85 -8.49 2.56
CA ALA A 28 10.81 -7.83 3.85
C ALA A 28 9.46 -8.08 4.52
N TYR A 29 9.42 -7.89 5.83
CA TYR A 29 8.18 -7.96 6.61
C TYR A 29 7.64 -6.57 6.87
N VAL A 30 6.32 -6.45 7.00
CA VAL A 30 5.62 -5.20 7.28
C VAL A 30 4.77 -5.38 8.53
N GLN A 31 4.87 -4.42 9.46
CA GLN A 31 4.00 -4.33 10.63
C GLN A 31 3.37 -2.94 10.73
N VAL A 32 2.09 -2.91 11.07
CA VAL A 32 1.34 -1.67 11.34
C VAL A 32 1.22 -1.48 12.85
N ILE A 33 1.45 -0.26 13.30
CA ILE A 33 1.35 0.15 14.69
C ILE A 33 0.25 1.19 14.80
N ASN A 34 -0.78 0.89 15.59
CA ASN A 34 -1.81 1.85 15.93
C ASN A 34 -1.31 2.72 17.11
N ASN A 35 -0.83 3.92 16.81
CA ASN A 35 -0.40 4.92 17.79
C ASN A 35 -1.47 6.03 17.98
N THR A 36 -2.74 5.68 17.77
CA THR A 36 -3.89 6.54 18.02
C THR A 36 -4.57 6.14 19.35
N PRO A 37 -5.42 6.99 19.95
CA PRO A 37 -6.12 6.67 21.20
C PRO A 37 -7.34 5.75 20.99
N HIS A 38 -7.64 5.36 19.76
CA HIS A 38 -8.83 4.59 19.39
C HIS A 38 -8.45 3.34 18.59
N SER A 39 -9.33 2.34 18.62
CA SER A 39 -9.16 1.16 17.77
C SER A 39 -9.36 1.53 16.30
N ILE A 40 -8.65 0.83 15.42
CA ILE A 40 -8.81 0.97 13.98
C ILE A 40 -9.30 -0.36 13.44
N SER A 41 -10.49 -0.40 12.86
CA SER A 41 -11.02 -1.57 12.15
C SER A 41 -10.68 -1.55 10.67
N GLY A 42 -10.56 -2.74 10.07
CA GLY A 42 -10.32 -2.89 8.63
C GLY A 42 -9.04 -2.18 8.18
N VAL A 43 -7.92 -2.43 8.87
CA VAL A 43 -6.63 -1.80 8.55
C VAL A 43 -6.05 -2.49 7.32
N GLY A 44 -6.13 -1.83 6.17
CA GLY A 44 -5.59 -2.31 4.90
C GLY A 44 -4.23 -1.71 4.59
N VAL A 45 -3.29 -2.54 4.13
CA VAL A 45 -2.00 -2.11 3.56
C VAL A 45 -1.88 -2.67 2.15
N VAL A 46 -1.59 -1.81 1.19
CA VAL A 46 -1.32 -2.17 -0.21
C VAL A 46 0.12 -1.81 -0.52
N HIS A 47 0.88 -2.78 -1.03
CA HIS A 47 2.24 -2.62 -1.52
C HIS A 47 2.31 -2.94 -3.01
N LYS A 48 2.98 -2.05 -3.76
CA LYS A 48 3.29 -2.26 -5.18
C LYS A 48 4.74 -1.93 -5.44
N TYR A 49 5.54 -2.95 -5.80
CA TYR A 49 6.85 -2.72 -6.42
C TYR A 49 6.66 -2.47 -7.91
N SER A 50 6.47 -1.20 -8.28
CA SER A 50 6.02 -0.79 -9.61
C SER A 50 4.83 -1.63 -10.08
N ASN A 51 4.96 -2.36 -11.20
CA ASN A 51 3.94 -3.29 -11.73
C ASN A 51 4.42 -4.75 -11.69
N VAL A 52 5.42 -5.07 -10.86
CA VAL A 52 6.05 -6.40 -10.81
C VAL A 52 5.52 -7.22 -9.66
N TYR A 53 5.61 -6.68 -8.44
CA TYR A 53 5.11 -7.31 -7.22
C TYR A 53 3.96 -6.49 -6.66
N LYS A 54 2.97 -7.20 -6.15
CA LYS A 54 1.69 -6.67 -5.70
C LYS A 54 1.24 -7.50 -4.51
N GLU A 55 1.24 -6.91 -3.33
CA GLU A 55 0.81 -7.55 -2.10
C GLU A 55 -0.15 -6.65 -1.35
N GLU A 56 -1.13 -7.25 -0.69
CA GLU A 56 -2.00 -6.55 0.23
C GLU A 56 -2.27 -7.39 1.47
N HIS A 57 -2.63 -6.71 2.55
CA HIS A 57 -3.09 -7.37 3.76
C HIS A 57 -4.10 -6.51 4.50
N VAL A 58 -5.13 -7.14 5.05
CA VAL A 58 -6.16 -6.48 5.85
C VAL A 58 -6.19 -7.11 7.23
N TYR A 59 -6.19 -6.28 8.26
CA TYR A 59 -6.39 -6.68 9.65
C TYR A 59 -7.78 -6.27 10.11
N ASP A 60 -8.49 -7.18 10.78
CA ASP A 60 -9.85 -6.92 11.29
C ASP A 60 -9.89 -5.70 12.21
N ILE A 61 -8.96 -5.65 13.18
CA ILE A 61 -8.86 -4.57 14.17
C ILE A 61 -7.46 -4.46 14.75
N LEU A 62 -7.00 -3.23 14.97
CA LEU A 62 -5.83 -2.90 15.77
C LEU A 62 -6.25 -2.02 16.95
N GLN A 63 -6.06 -2.52 18.17
CA GLN A 63 -6.31 -1.76 19.41
C GLN A 63 -5.28 -0.64 19.59
N PRO A 64 -5.55 0.40 20.41
CA PRO A 64 -4.57 1.42 20.76
C PRO A 64 -3.25 0.82 21.27
N GLY A 65 -2.13 1.23 20.69
CA GLY A 65 -0.79 0.74 21.00
C GLY A 65 -0.46 -0.66 20.45
N GLN A 66 -1.38 -1.31 19.74
CA GLN A 66 -1.18 -2.65 19.22
C GLN A 66 -0.30 -2.65 17.97
N TRP A 67 0.55 -3.68 17.89
CA TRP A 67 1.32 -4.04 16.72
C TRP A 67 0.58 -5.16 15.97
N SER A 68 0.49 -5.05 14.65
CA SER A 68 -0.08 -6.10 13.82
C SER A 68 0.83 -7.32 13.72
N SER A 69 0.28 -8.46 13.29
CA SER A 69 1.11 -9.58 12.84
C SER A 69 1.86 -9.19 11.56
N PRO A 70 3.13 -9.58 11.39
CA PRO A 70 3.88 -9.25 10.19
C PRO A 70 3.30 -9.96 8.95
N PHE A 71 3.30 -9.28 7.81
CA PHE A 71 3.10 -9.91 6.49
C PHE A 71 4.32 -9.64 5.60
N GLU A 72 4.55 -10.50 4.61
CA GLU A 72 5.71 -10.42 3.72
C GLU A 72 5.38 -9.62 2.44
N VAL A 73 6.35 -8.85 1.96
CA VAL A 73 6.32 -8.15 0.67
C VAL A 73 7.58 -8.46 -0.15
N THR A 74 7.46 -8.38 -1.48
CA THR A 74 8.56 -8.63 -2.41
C THR A 74 8.96 -7.36 -3.15
N TYR A 75 10.26 -7.13 -3.32
CA TYR A 75 10.82 -5.98 -4.04
C TYR A 75 12.12 -6.37 -4.75
N ASN A 76 12.56 -5.55 -5.70
CA ASN A 76 13.88 -5.74 -6.34
C ASN A 76 14.89 -4.71 -5.85
N THR A 77 16.14 -5.14 -5.69
CA THR A 77 17.28 -4.30 -5.32
C THR A 77 18.40 -4.37 -6.37
N GLY A 78 19.36 -3.45 -6.25
CA GLY A 78 20.55 -3.40 -7.11
C GLY A 78 20.60 -2.17 -8.02
N TRP A 79 21.81 -1.80 -8.44
CA TRP A 79 22.09 -0.54 -9.18
C TRP A 79 21.31 -0.40 -10.50
N LEU A 80 20.94 -1.49 -11.16
CA LEU A 80 20.17 -1.42 -12.42
C LEU A 80 18.66 -1.42 -12.21
N THR A 81 18.18 -1.54 -10.96
CA THR A 81 16.74 -1.48 -10.68
C THR A 81 16.25 -0.05 -10.75
N THR A 82 15.13 0.13 -11.45
CA THR A 82 14.42 1.42 -11.55
C THR A 82 13.05 1.36 -10.88
N GLY A 83 12.71 0.21 -10.29
CA GLY A 83 11.46 0.03 -9.59
C GLY A 83 11.35 0.91 -8.36
N ARG A 84 10.13 1.05 -7.89
CA ARG A 84 9.76 1.89 -6.76
C ARG A 84 8.72 1.16 -5.93
N ASP A 85 8.89 1.20 -4.63
CA ASP A 85 7.94 0.69 -3.65
C ASP A 85 6.89 1.77 -3.35
N TRP A 86 5.64 1.49 -3.70
CA TRP A 86 4.49 2.35 -3.51
C TRP A 86 3.54 1.73 -2.49
N TRP A 87 3.12 2.56 -1.53
CA TRP A 87 2.36 2.14 -0.37
C TRP A 87 1.05 2.91 -0.23
N LEU A 88 -0.01 2.22 0.12
CA LEU A 88 -1.27 2.82 0.56
C LEU A 88 -1.70 2.16 1.86
N VAL A 89 -2.10 2.97 2.83
CA VAL A 89 -2.70 2.48 4.08
C VAL A 89 -4.07 3.10 4.22
N LEU A 90 -5.04 2.29 4.61
CA LEU A 90 -6.42 2.71 4.86
C LEU A 90 -6.96 2.05 6.13
N GLY A 91 -7.98 2.65 6.73
CA GLY A 91 -8.69 2.05 7.86
C GLY A 91 -9.91 2.87 8.30
N HIS A 92 -10.71 2.27 9.17
CA HIS A 92 -11.85 2.93 9.82
C HIS A 92 -11.51 3.16 11.29
N ASN A 93 -11.70 4.39 11.78
CA ASN A 93 -11.53 4.67 13.20
C ASN A 93 -12.81 4.28 13.94
N ASP A 94 -12.73 3.34 14.87
CA ASP A 94 -13.91 2.76 15.56
C ASP A 94 -14.66 3.76 16.45
N ASN A 95 -14.09 4.94 16.68
CA ASN A 95 -14.78 6.02 17.38
C ASN A 95 -15.86 6.71 16.53
N ASP A 96 -15.87 6.48 15.22
CA ASP A 96 -16.88 6.98 14.30
C ASP A 96 -17.95 5.89 14.05
N PRO A 97 -19.24 6.17 14.26
CA PRO A 97 -20.27 5.17 14.01
C PRO A 97 -20.40 4.87 12.52
N ILE A 98 -20.62 3.60 12.19
CA ILE A 98 -21.05 3.19 10.85
C ILE A 98 -22.53 3.52 10.69
N GLY A 99 -22.82 4.39 9.73
CA GLY A 99 -24.17 4.74 9.35
C GLY A 99 -24.77 3.73 8.37
N LYS A 100 -26.07 3.86 8.13
CA LYS A 100 -26.81 2.99 7.21
C LYS A 100 -26.20 2.94 5.80
N ASN A 101 -25.78 4.09 5.30
CA ASN A 101 -25.34 4.27 3.90
C ASN A 101 -23.87 4.72 3.78
N SER A 102 -23.19 5.00 4.88
CA SER A 102 -21.83 5.54 4.85
C SER A 102 -21.04 5.17 6.10
N MET A 103 -19.72 5.10 5.94
CA MET A 103 -18.76 4.97 7.03
C MET A 103 -17.62 5.96 6.85
N SER A 104 -16.95 6.35 7.94
CA SER A 104 -15.69 7.06 7.82
C SER A 104 -14.58 6.10 7.37
N GLN A 105 -13.73 6.55 6.48
CA GLN A 105 -12.54 5.84 6.06
C GLN A 105 -11.39 6.84 6.03
N PHE A 106 -10.26 6.50 6.62
CA PHE A 106 -9.02 7.21 6.36
C PHE A 106 -8.17 6.49 5.32
N TYR A 107 -7.34 7.26 4.63
CA TYR A 107 -6.32 6.78 3.70
C TYR A 107 -5.08 7.68 3.77
N THR A 108 -3.89 7.13 3.53
CA THR A 108 -2.66 7.92 3.43
C THR A 108 -2.74 8.88 2.23
N ASP A 109 -2.40 10.14 2.46
CA ASP A 109 -2.43 11.22 1.48
C ASP A 109 -1.09 11.99 1.46
N PRO A 110 -0.16 11.62 0.55
CA PRO A 110 1.11 12.32 0.41
C PRO A 110 1.07 13.61 -0.43
N GLU A 111 0.06 13.82 -1.29
CA GLU A 111 0.01 14.94 -2.26
C GLU A 111 -1.42 15.42 -2.59
N ASN A 112 -2.29 15.56 -1.59
CA ASN A 112 -3.72 15.90 -1.70
C ASN A 112 -4.58 14.91 -2.50
N PHE A 113 -4.05 13.70 -2.78
CA PHE A 113 -4.68 12.45 -3.26
C PHE A 113 -5.86 12.53 -4.27
N GLN A 114 -6.03 13.64 -4.99
CA GLN A 114 -7.33 13.98 -5.61
C GLN A 114 -7.80 12.95 -6.64
N ASP A 115 -6.90 12.36 -7.42
CA ASP A 115 -7.25 11.38 -8.44
C ASP A 115 -7.73 10.04 -7.82
N ILE A 116 -7.07 9.58 -6.74
CA ILE A 116 -7.54 8.40 -6.02
C ILE A 116 -8.80 8.72 -5.23
N ILE A 117 -8.94 9.92 -4.66
CA ILE A 117 -10.19 10.35 -4.01
C ILE A 117 -11.35 10.34 -5.01
N ASN A 118 -11.16 10.91 -6.20
CA ASN A 118 -12.19 10.90 -7.25
C ASN A 118 -12.56 9.46 -7.66
N TRP A 119 -11.57 8.58 -7.74
CA TRP A 119 -11.81 7.16 -7.97
C TRP A 119 -12.58 6.53 -6.80
N LEU A 120 -12.19 6.80 -5.55
CA LEU A 120 -12.83 6.26 -4.35
C LEU A 120 -14.29 6.72 -4.30
N GLU A 121 -14.57 8.00 -4.51
CA GLU A 121 -15.93 8.54 -4.49
C GLU A 121 -16.82 7.96 -5.59
N SER A 122 -16.26 7.63 -6.76
CA SER A 122 -17.03 7.11 -7.89
C SER A 122 -17.20 5.59 -7.87
N ALA A 123 -16.13 4.84 -7.58
CA ALA A 123 -16.10 3.38 -7.68
C ALA A 123 -16.31 2.69 -6.33
N ALA A 124 -15.80 3.24 -5.21
CA ALA A 124 -15.83 2.54 -3.92
C ALA A 124 -17.23 2.17 -3.45
N PRO A 125 -18.27 3.04 -3.53
CA PRO A 125 -19.59 2.66 -3.04
C PRO A 125 -20.14 1.41 -3.73
N THR A 126 -19.94 1.29 -5.04
CA THR A 126 -20.40 0.11 -5.79
C THR A 126 -19.65 -1.15 -5.37
N LEU A 127 -18.33 -1.06 -5.20
CA LEU A 127 -17.48 -2.18 -4.79
C LEU A 127 -17.80 -2.63 -3.36
N ILE A 128 -17.91 -1.68 -2.43
CA ILE A 128 -18.23 -1.93 -1.02
C ILE A 128 -19.63 -2.54 -0.91
N GLY A 129 -20.63 -1.99 -1.60
CA GLY A 129 -22.00 -2.52 -1.57
C GLY A 129 -22.12 -3.94 -2.11
N ALA A 130 -21.40 -4.24 -3.19
CA ALA A 130 -21.32 -5.60 -3.72
C ALA A 130 -20.66 -6.57 -2.72
N ALA A 131 -19.57 -6.15 -2.07
CA ALA A 131 -18.86 -6.94 -1.08
C ALA A 131 -19.70 -7.18 0.19
N LEU A 132 -20.36 -6.14 0.72
CA LEU A 132 -21.26 -6.26 1.87
C LEU A 132 -22.46 -7.16 1.56
N THR A 133 -23.05 -7.04 0.37
CA THR A 133 -24.13 -7.93 -0.09
C THR A 133 -23.66 -9.38 -0.14
N ALA A 134 -22.46 -9.64 -0.68
CA ALA A 134 -21.89 -10.98 -0.75
C ALA A 134 -21.58 -11.56 0.65
N ALA A 135 -21.25 -10.70 1.62
CA ALA A 135 -21.07 -11.04 3.03
C ALA A 135 -22.39 -11.10 3.83
N GLU A 136 -23.55 -10.95 3.18
CA GLU A 136 -24.89 -10.93 3.80
C GLU A 136 -25.10 -9.79 4.84
N ILE A 137 -24.32 -8.72 4.74
CA ILE A 137 -24.45 -7.52 5.59
C ILE A 137 -25.37 -6.51 4.88
N LEU A 138 -26.69 -6.65 5.11
CA LEU A 138 -27.70 -5.80 4.48
C LEU A 138 -28.10 -4.55 5.31
N GLN A 139 -27.71 -4.51 6.58
CA GLN A 139 -28.01 -3.41 7.52
C GLN A 139 -26.73 -3.07 8.30
N PRO A 140 -25.76 -2.37 7.68
CA PRO A 140 -24.43 -2.13 8.26
C PRO A 140 -24.49 -1.43 9.62
N GLU A 141 -25.48 -0.55 9.83
CA GLU A 141 -25.67 0.17 11.09
C GLU A 141 -26.06 -0.73 12.27
N LEU A 142 -26.50 -1.96 12.01
CA LEU A 142 -26.83 -2.97 13.03
C LEU A 142 -25.75 -4.06 13.14
N ALA A 143 -24.77 -4.07 12.23
CA ALA A 143 -23.71 -5.06 12.21
C ALA A 143 -22.54 -4.67 13.13
N ALA A 144 -21.64 -5.61 13.38
CA ALA A 144 -20.39 -5.31 14.07
C ALA A 144 -19.51 -4.40 13.20
N VAL A 145 -18.97 -3.32 13.79
CA VAL A 145 -18.13 -2.34 13.09
C VAL A 145 -16.96 -3.01 12.38
N THR A 146 -16.26 -3.93 13.07
CA THR A 146 -15.13 -4.69 12.52
C THR A 146 -15.50 -5.49 11.28
N ALA A 147 -16.72 -6.04 11.22
CA ALA A 147 -17.17 -6.83 10.07
C ALA A 147 -17.42 -5.95 8.84
N VAL A 148 -18.12 -4.82 9.02
CA VAL A 148 -18.38 -3.88 7.92
C VAL A 148 -17.08 -3.28 7.41
N ALA A 149 -16.23 -2.79 8.33
CA ALA A 149 -14.97 -2.15 7.99
C ALA A 149 -13.97 -3.12 7.36
N GLY A 150 -13.89 -4.36 7.84
CA GLY A 150 -13.04 -5.40 7.25
C GLY A 150 -13.43 -5.72 5.80
N VAL A 151 -14.73 -5.94 5.55
CA VAL A 151 -15.24 -6.21 4.18
C VAL A 151 -15.00 -5.02 3.25
N ALA A 152 -15.24 -3.80 3.72
CA ALA A 152 -14.98 -2.59 2.94
C ALA A 152 -13.48 -2.43 2.64
N ALA A 153 -12.62 -2.63 3.64
CA ALA A 153 -11.18 -2.53 3.48
C ALA A 153 -10.62 -3.55 2.48
N GLU A 154 -11.07 -4.81 2.53
CA GLU A 154 -10.66 -5.84 1.58
C GLU A 154 -11.07 -5.48 0.15
N ALA A 155 -12.33 -5.07 -0.07
CA ALA A 155 -12.81 -4.66 -1.38
C ALA A 155 -12.01 -3.47 -1.95
N LEU A 156 -11.69 -2.49 -1.09
CA LEU A 156 -10.90 -1.31 -1.46
C LEU A 156 -9.45 -1.68 -1.78
N CYS A 157 -8.79 -2.44 -0.90
CA CYS A 157 -7.42 -2.91 -1.11
C CYS A 157 -7.31 -3.67 -2.43
N THR A 158 -8.16 -4.68 -2.66
CA THR A 158 -8.09 -5.50 -3.88
C THR A 158 -8.27 -4.66 -5.14
N ALA A 159 -9.18 -3.68 -5.13
CA ALA A 159 -9.38 -2.80 -6.27
C ALA A 159 -8.18 -1.87 -6.51
N MET A 160 -7.62 -1.31 -5.43
CA MET A 160 -6.43 -0.47 -5.43
C MET A 160 -5.17 -1.22 -5.90
N LEU A 161 -4.99 -2.46 -5.46
CA LEU A 161 -3.87 -3.31 -5.87
C LEU A 161 -3.91 -3.61 -7.38
N ASN A 162 -5.12 -3.81 -7.90
CA ASN A 162 -5.35 -4.12 -9.30
C ASN A 162 -5.33 -2.90 -10.23
N ASP A 163 -5.52 -1.70 -9.71
CA ASP A 163 -5.39 -0.48 -10.50
C ASP A 163 -3.93 -0.29 -10.99
N ALA A 164 -3.77 0.27 -12.18
CA ALA A 164 -2.45 0.46 -12.78
C ALA A 164 -1.75 1.73 -12.26
N ALA A 165 -2.50 2.71 -11.75
CA ALA A 165 -1.91 3.92 -11.22
C ALA A 165 -1.25 3.66 -9.85
N THR A 166 -0.21 4.44 -9.57
CA THR A 166 0.37 4.60 -8.23
C THR A 166 0.37 6.07 -7.82
N ALA A 167 -0.27 6.93 -8.63
CA ALA A 167 -0.42 8.35 -8.36
C ALA A 167 -1.25 8.51 -7.10
N GLY A 168 -0.68 9.15 -6.08
CA GLY A 168 -1.25 9.26 -4.74
C GLY A 168 -0.64 8.29 -3.73
N TYR A 169 -0.08 7.15 -4.13
CA TYR A 169 0.53 6.23 -3.16
C TYR A 169 1.77 6.87 -2.53
N LYS A 170 2.04 6.55 -1.28
CA LYS A 170 3.27 6.97 -0.61
C LYS A 170 4.45 6.16 -1.12
N GLN A 171 5.46 6.81 -1.68
CA GLN A 171 6.72 6.15 -1.98
C GLN A 171 7.54 5.94 -0.68
N HIS A 172 8.02 4.73 -0.45
CA HIS A 172 9.01 4.41 0.59
C HIS A 172 9.86 3.22 0.12
N ILE A 173 11.09 3.49 -0.31
CA ILE A 173 11.94 2.52 -1.02
C ILE A 173 12.54 1.51 -0.05
N LEU A 174 12.41 0.22 -0.38
CA LEU A 174 13.11 -0.85 0.30
C LEU A 174 14.43 -1.14 -0.42
N THR A 175 15.48 -1.40 0.36
CA THR A 175 16.84 -1.63 -0.13
C THR A 175 17.43 -2.91 0.47
N ASP A 176 18.65 -3.28 0.08
CA ASP A 176 19.34 -4.47 0.60
C ASP A 176 19.45 -4.49 2.14
N GLU A 177 19.43 -3.33 2.80
CA GLU A 177 19.46 -3.22 4.27
C GLU A 177 18.17 -3.71 4.94
N ASP A 178 17.07 -3.78 4.19
CA ASP A 178 15.74 -4.15 4.68
C ASP A 178 15.41 -5.63 4.48
N LYS A 179 16.29 -6.38 3.80
CA LYS A 179 16.11 -7.81 3.49
C LYS A 179 15.87 -8.64 4.76
N GLY A 180 14.70 -9.28 4.82
CA GLY A 180 14.23 -10.08 5.95
C GLY A 180 14.05 -9.28 7.24
N LYS A 181 13.97 -7.95 7.16
CA LYS A 181 13.73 -7.03 8.29
C LYS A 181 12.29 -6.51 8.24
N VAL A 182 11.93 -5.77 9.29
CA VAL A 182 10.59 -5.21 9.45
C VAL A 182 10.59 -3.74 9.04
N LEU A 183 9.77 -3.41 8.06
CA LEU A 183 9.23 -2.07 7.86
C LEU A 183 8.11 -1.84 8.88
N GLN A 184 8.22 -0.77 9.66
CA GLN A 184 7.18 -0.34 10.59
C GLN A 184 6.37 0.79 9.98
N ILE A 185 5.05 0.65 10.03
CA ILE A 185 4.11 1.69 9.61
C ILE A 185 3.36 2.19 10.83
N TRP A 186 3.67 3.40 11.28
CA TRP A 186 3.07 4.03 12.45
C TRP A 186 1.91 4.92 12.03
N ILE A 187 0.69 4.64 12.50
CA ILE A 187 -0.49 5.50 12.32
C ILE A 187 -0.67 6.32 13.59
N ASN A 188 -0.50 7.64 13.51
CA ASN A 188 -0.41 8.50 14.69
C ASN A 188 -1.68 9.31 14.94
N ASN A 189 -1.89 9.69 16.20
CA ASN A 189 -3.00 10.55 16.61
C ASN A 189 -2.96 11.97 16.01
N ASP A 190 -1.79 12.46 15.60
CA ASP A 190 -1.63 13.80 15.04
C ASP A 190 -1.95 13.89 13.54
N GLY A 191 -2.50 12.83 12.94
CA GLY A 191 -2.81 12.78 11.51
C GLY A 191 -1.66 12.27 10.63
N THR A 192 -0.49 11.98 11.21
CA THR A 192 0.67 11.52 10.43
C THR A 192 0.73 9.99 10.33
N VAL A 193 1.34 9.51 9.24
CA VAL A 193 1.76 8.13 9.05
C VAL A 193 3.26 8.09 8.75
N ASN A 194 4.01 7.27 9.48
CA ASN A 194 5.46 7.13 9.30
C ASN A 194 5.81 5.73 8.82
N PHE A 195 6.56 5.65 7.73
CA PHE A 195 7.17 4.43 7.20
C PHE A 195 8.64 4.42 7.66
N ILE A 196 9.02 3.42 8.45
CA ILE A 196 10.33 3.34 9.10
C ILE A 196 10.93 1.96 8.84
N SER A 197 12.01 1.92 8.06
CA SER A 197 12.81 0.74 7.77
C SER A 197 14.24 0.94 8.28
N PRO A 198 15.07 -0.11 8.34
CA PRO A 198 16.51 0.04 8.54
C PRO A 198 17.16 1.05 7.59
N SER A 199 16.77 1.06 6.31
CA SER A 199 17.35 1.92 5.27
C SER A 199 16.88 3.37 5.29
N GLY A 200 15.78 3.70 5.99
CA GLY A 200 15.31 5.08 6.06
C GLY A 200 13.93 5.28 6.65
N ARG A 201 13.48 6.53 6.52
CA ARG A 201 12.18 7.00 7.00
C ARG A 201 11.47 7.81 5.92
N SER A 202 10.16 7.65 5.82
CA SER A 202 9.30 8.49 4.99
C SER A 202 8.02 8.83 5.74
N ASP A 203 7.63 10.09 5.70
CA ASP A 203 6.46 10.59 6.42
C ASP A 203 5.37 11.04 5.43
N THR A 204 4.12 10.85 5.82
CA THR A 204 2.93 11.32 5.10
C THR A 204 1.83 11.66 6.10
N GLU A 205 0.75 12.25 5.64
CA GLU A 205 -0.47 12.42 6.43
C GLU A 205 -1.52 11.38 6.02
N TYR A 206 -2.60 11.26 6.80
CA TYR A 206 -3.83 10.60 6.36
C TYR A 206 -4.99 11.58 6.38
N GLU A 207 -5.91 11.42 5.44
CA GLU A 207 -7.17 12.13 5.43
C GLU A 207 -8.31 11.17 5.75
N THR A 208 -9.34 11.68 6.45
CA THR A 208 -10.60 10.97 6.66
C THR A 208 -11.70 11.51 5.75
N ARG A 209 -12.46 10.61 5.12
CA ARG A 209 -13.64 10.91 4.31
C ARG A 209 -14.80 10.01 4.68
N GLN A 210 -16.01 10.45 4.34
CA GLN A 210 -17.18 9.59 4.37
C GLN A 210 -17.26 8.84 3.04
N VAL A 211 -17.28 7.51 3.11
CA VAL A 211 -17.41 6.64 1.93
C VAL A 211 -18.79 6.00 1.95
N GLY A 212 -19.45 5.97 0.79
CA GLY A 212 -20.75 5.32 0.65
C GLY A 212 -20.63 3.79 0.75
N LEU A 213 -21.64 3.15 1.33
CA LEU A 213 -21.69 1.68 1.48
C LEU A 213 -22.43 0.97 0.34
N GLY A 214 -23.09 1.71 -0.57
CA GLY A 214 -23.67 1.16 -1.81
C GLY A 214 -24.78 0.12 -1.66
N LEU A 215 -25.47 0.10 -0.51
CA LEU A 215 -26.65 -0.74 -0.23
C LEU A 215 -27.97 -0.01 -0.49
#